data_AF-A0A7W1HCT1-F1
#
_entry.id   AF-A0A7W1HCT1-F1
#
_cell.length_a   1.000
_cell.length_b   1.000
_cell.length_c   1.000
_cell.angle_alpha   90.00
_cell.angle_beta   90.00
_cell.angle_gamma   90.00
#
_symmetry.space_group_name_H-M   'P 1'
#
loop_
_entity.id
_entity.type
_entity.pdbx_description
1 polymer ?
#
loop_
_entity_poly.entity_id
_entity_poly.type
_entity_poly.pdbx_seq_one_letter_code
_entity_poly.pdbx_strand_id
1 'polypeptide(L)'
;MDENRERQSANAETKTTGDLKGNEGPRRIAIYTGILLAVFLLGLVPMWLTARERAKELDAAQIVLRVSRLQNRLADAAVDARRGEYEPARQSTSEFFTNLREEIERGQNSAFTAAQQENLRPLLAGRDDTITLLARGDAASGERLAETHAAFRQIVGDNFTGPSTP
;
A
#
# COMPACT_ATOMS: atom_id res chain seq x y z
N MET A 1 60.79 26.10 -57.80
CA MET A 1 60.61 24.82 -57.09
C MET A 1 60.94 25.04 -55.61
N ASP A 2 60.45 26.12 -54.98
CA ASP A 2 61.01 26.64 -53.72
C ASP A 2 60.01 27.36 -52.80
N GLU A 3 58.69 27.11 -52.95
CA GLU A 3 57.68 27.78 -52.09
C GLU A 3 57.12 26.86 -50.99
N ASN A 4 57.43 25.57 -51.04
CA ASN A 4 56.89 24.57 -50.12
C ASN A 4 57.79 24.29 -48.89
N ARG A 5 58.98 24.89 -48.83
CA ARG A 5 59.91 24.76 -47.68
C ARG A 5 59.69 25.81 -46.59
N GLU A 6 59.18 27.00 -46.91
CA GLU A 6 58.87 28.03 -45.89
C GLU A 6 57.60 27.74 -45.09
N ARG A 7 56.66 26.95 -45.62
CA ARG A 7 55.46 26.54 -44.88
C ARG A 7 55.71 25.41 -43.88
N GLN A 8 56.83 24.70 -44.00
CA GLN A 8 57.17 23.60 -43.08
C GLN A 8 57.93 24.07 -41.83
N SER A 9 58.64 25.21 -41.89
CA SER A 9 59.33 25.80 -40.74
C SER A 9 58.40 26.55 -39.77
N ALA A 10 57.19 26.94 -40.18
CA ALA A 10 56.22 27.60 -39.31
C ALA A 10 55.31 26.63 -38.52
N ASN A 11 55.33 25.32 -38.81
CA ASN A 11 54.42 24.34 -38.22
C ASN A 11 55.09 23.39 -37.21
N ALA A 12 56.38 23.62 -36.90
CA ALA A 12 57.15 22.82 -35.94
C ALA A 12 57.19 23.43 -34.52
N GLU A 13 56.75 24.67 -34.34
CA GLU A 13 56.57 25.32 -33.04
C GLU A 13 55.06 25.42 -32.78
N THR A 14 54.39 24.43 -32.18
CA THR A 14 54.19 24.40 -30.72
C THR A 14 53.33 23.16 -30.40
N LYS A 15 53.75 22.01 -30.93
CA LYS A 15 53.20 20.72 -30.53
C LYS A 15 54.00 20.21 -29.33
N THR A 16 53.78 20.76 -28.13
CA THR A 16 53.98 20.10 -26.82
C THR A 16 53.88 21.12 -25.68
N THR A 17 52.68 21.28 -25.15
CA THR A 17 52.49 21.37 -23.70
C THR A 17 51.13 20.77 -23.39
N GLY A 18 51.03 19.45 -23.63
CA GLY A 18 50.29 18.59 -22.72
C GLY A 18 51.02 18.61 -21.39
N ASP A 19 51.02 19.78 -20.74
CA ASP A 19 51.45 19.95 -19.37
C ASP A 19 50.37 19.24 -18.57
N LEU A 20 50.64 17.98 -18.25
CA LEU A 20 49.99 17.26 -17.16
C LEU A 20 50.35 18.03 -15.89
N LYS A 21 49.73 19.21 -15.74
CA LYS A 21 49.80 20.06 -14.57
C LYS A 21 49.50 19.14 -13.41
N GLY A 22 50.53 18.88 -12.61
CA GLY A 22 50.55 17.90 -11.54
C GLY A 22 49.24 17.97 -10.78
N ASN A 23 48.43 16.93 -10.96
CA ASN A 23 47.09 16.83 -10.42
C ASN A 23 47.24 16.46 -8.93
N GLU A 24 47.79 17.37 -8.13
CA GLU A 24 47.84 17.28 -6.67
C GLU A 24 46.56 17.84 -6.02
N GLY A 25 45.74 18.56 -6.79
CA GLY A 25 44.40 19.04 -6.41
C GLY A 25 43.23 18.04 -6.43
N PRO A 26 43.10 17.09 -7.37
CA PRO A 26 41.91 16.24 -7.51
C PRO A 26 41.87 15.14 -6.45
N ARG A 27 43.02 14.75 -5.88
CA ARG A 27 43.06 13.72 -4.85
C ARG A 27 42.43 14.22 -3.56
N ARG A 28 42.67 15.51 -3.23
CA ARG A 28 42.04 16.18 -2.09
C ARG A 28 40.55 16.42 -2.35
N ILE A 29 40.18 16.85 -3.55
CA ILE A 29 38.77 17.00 -3.94
C ILE A 29 38.03 15.67 -3.88
N ALA A 30 38.61 14.58 -4.40
CA ALA A 30 38.02 13.24 -4.34
C ALA A 30 37.81 12.76 -2.89
N ILE A 31 38.77 13.04 -2.00
CA ILE A 31 38.64 12.74 -0.56
C ILE A 31 37.51 13.56 0.07
N TYR A 32 37.46 14.87 -0.18
CA TYR A 32 36.40 15.72 0.36
C TYR A 32 35.02 15.32 -0.18
N THR A 33 34.90 15.04 -1.47
CA THR A 33 33.67 14.52 -2.09
C THR A 33 33.26 13.18 -1.49
N GLY A 34 34.22 12.28 -1.24
CA GLY A 34 33.97 11.00 -0.58
C GLY A 34 33.46 11.15 0.85
N ILE A 35 34.06 12.06 1.64
CA ILE A 35 33.60 12.37 3.00
C ILE A 35 32.21 13.00 2.97
N LEU A 36 31.97 13.94 2.04
CA LEU A 36 30.68 14.64 1.91
C LEU A 36 29.57 13.65 1.50
N LEU A 37 29.86 12.72 0.59
CA LEU A 37 28.98 11.60 0.26
C LEU A 37 28.74 10.67 1.45
N ALA A 38 29.77 10.34 2.23
CA ALA A 38 29.63 9.47 3.39
C ALA A 38 28.72 10.09 4.46
N VAL A 39 28.92 11.38 4.78
CA VAL A 39 28.07 12.13 5.72
C VAL A 39 26.65 12.26 5.18
N PHE A 40 26.49 12.54 3.88
CA PHE A 40 25.19 12.60 3.23
C PHE A 40 24.44 11.26 3.31
N LEU A 41 25.12 10.14 3.04
CA LEU A 41 24.55 8.80 3.14
C LEU A 41 24.20 8.43 4.58
N LEU A 42 25.02 8.82 5.56
CA LEU A 42 24.74 8.62 6.98
C LEU A 42 23.46 9.34 7.44
N GLY A 43 23.10 10.47 6.83
CA GLY A 43 21.81 11.14 7.08
C GLY A 43 20.66 10.53 6.26
N LEU A 44 20.90 10.20 5.00
CA LEU A 44 19.87 9.78 4.06
C LEU A 44 19.36 8.35 4.31
N VAL A 45 20.25 7.41 4.58
CA VAL A 45 19.90 5.98 4.78
C VAL A 45 18.95 5.77 5.96
N PRO A 46 19.23 6.26 7.19
CA PRO A 46 18.31 6.08 8.32
C PRO A 46 16.98 6.80 8.09
N MET A 47 16.99 7.96 7.42
CA MET A 47 15.76 8.67 7.06
C MET A 47 14.90 7.86 6.09
N TRP A 48 15.50 7.24 5.07
CA TRP A 48 14.80 6.41 4.11
C TRP A 48 14.23 5.13 4.73
N LEU A 49 14.98 4.48 5.62
CA LEU A 49 14.51 3.31 6.36
C LEU A 49 13.31 3.66 7.25
N THR A 50 13.41 4.75 8.01
CA THR A 50 12.31 5.22 8.88
C THR A 50 11.07 5.57 8.06
N ALA A 51 11.23 6.24 6.91
CA ALA A 51 10.11 6.57 6.02
C ALA A 51 9.42 5.29 5.50
N ARG A 52 10.19 4.24 5.20
CA ARG A 52 9.64 2.96 4.73
C ARG A 52 8.90 2.20 5.84
N GLU A 53 9.37 2.28 7.08
CA GLU A 53 8.66 1.73 8.23
C GLU A 53 7.34 2.46 8.48
N ARG A 54 7.35 3.80 8.47
CA ARG A 54 6.12 4.61 8.60
C ARG A 54 5.11 4.33 7.50
N ALA A 55 5.56 4.12 6.26
CA ALA A 55 4.67 3.76 5.16
C ALA A 55 3.99 2.41 5.39
N LYS A 56 4.70 1.41 5.93
CA LYS A 56 4.12 0.10 6.29
C LYS A 56 3.16 0.20 7.47
N GLU A 57 3.50 0.97 8.50
CA GLU A 57 2.61 1.21 9.65
C GLU A 57 1.31 1.87 9.21
N LEU A 58 1.38 2.85 8.31
CA LEU A 58 0.23 3.54 7.78
C LEU A 58 -0.66 2.61 6.95
N ASP A 59 -0.08 1.77 6.09
CA ASP A 59 -0.84 0.80 5.30
C ASP A 59 -1.54 -0.24 6.20
N ALA A 60 -0.82 -0.79 7.18
CA ALA A 60 -1.39 -1.71 8.17
C ALA A 60 -2.53 -1.06 8.97
N ALA A 61 -2.36 0.19 9.43
CA ALA A 61 -3.39 0.91 10.15
C ALA A 61 -4.63 1.18 9.28
N GLN A 62 -4.45 1.49 7.99
CA GLN A 62 -5.55 1.67 7.06
C GLN A 62 -6.31 0.37 6.79
N ILE A 63 -5.61 -0.76 6.68
CA ILE A 63 -6.23 -2.09 6.54
C ILE A 63 -7.09 -2.40 7.77
N VAL A 64 -6.53 -2.24 8.98
CA VAL A 64 -7.26 -2.47 10.24
C VAL A 64 -8.49 -1.56 10.34
N LEU A 65 -8.36 -0.29 9.96
CA LEU A 65 -9.47 0.65 9.96
C LEU A 65 -10.58 0.26 8.96
N ARG A 66 -10.22 -0.16 7.74
CA ARG A 66 -11.18 -0.64 6.73
C ARG A 66 -11.97 -1.84 7.24
N VAL A 67 -11.27 -2.83 7.77
CA VAL A 67 -11.90 -4.04 8.33
C VAL A 67 -12.78 -3.71 9.54
N SER A 68 -12.30 -2.89 10.47
CA SER A 68 -13.09 -2.49 11.65
C SER A 68 -14.35 -1.72 11.27
N ARG A 69 -14.30 -0.83 10.26
CA ARG A 69 -15.49 -0.14 9.76
C ARG A 69 -16.53 -1.09 9.19
N LEU A 70 -16.11 -2.13 8.46
CA LEU A 70 -17.01 -3.17 7.96
C LEU A 70 -17.65 -3.95 9.12
N GLN A 71 -16.87 -4.34 10.13
CA GLN A 71 -17.38 -5.04 11.31
C GLN A 71 -18.40 -4.20 12.08
N ASN A 72 -18.07 -2.94 12.37
CA ASN A 72 -18.92 -2.04 13.13
C ASN A 72 -20.25 -1.81 12.40
N ARG A 73 -20.23 -1.52 11.09
CA ARG A 73 -21.46 -1.34 10.31
C ARG A 73 -22.41 -2.54 10.37
N LEU A 74 -21.86 -3.74 10.31
CA LEU A 74 -22.66 -4.95 10.35
C LEU A 74 -23.20 -5.22 11.77
N ALA A 75 -22.40 -4.92 12.80
CA ALA A 75 -22.84 -4.97 14.19
C ALA A 75 -23.96 -3.95 14.48
N ASP A 76 -23.80 -2.71 14.01
CA ASP A 76 -24.79 -1.63 14.13
C ASP A 76 -26.10 -2.05 13.44
N ALA A 77 -26.02 -2.56 12.20
CA ALA A 77 -27.20 -3.07 11.48
C ALA A 77 -27.92 -4.19 12.25
N ALA A 78 -27.18 -5.12 12.86
CA ALA A 78 -27.76 -6.20 13.65
C ALA A 78 -28.46 -5.69 14.92
N VAL A 79 -27.88 -4.67 15.58
CA VAL A 79 -28.49 -4.02 16.75
C VAL A 79 -29.76 -3.27 16.36
N ASP A 80 -29.72 -2.49 15.28
CA ASP A 80 -30.87 -1.72 14.79
C ASP A 80 -32.02 -2.66 14.39
N ALA A 81 -31.72 -3.74 13.67
CA ALA A 81 -32.71 -4.75 13.31
C ALA A 81 -33.37 -5.40 14.55
N ARG A 82 -32.58 -5.68 15.60
CA ARG A 82 -33.08 -6.23 16.87
C ARG A 82 -33.92 -5.24 17.66
N ARG A 83 -33.72 -3.94 17.48
CA ARG A 83 -34.55 -2.87 18.05
C ARG A 83 -35.84 -2.64 17.26
N GLY A 84 -36.02 -3.31 16.12
CA GLY A 84 -37.12 -3.06 15.19
C GLY A 84 -36.89 -1.84 14.28
N GLU A 85 -35.68 -1.28 14.29
CA GLU A 85 -35.27 -0.16 13.44
C GLU A 85 -34.79 -0.67 12.07
N TYR A 86 -35.72 -1.24 11.30
CA TYR A 86 -35.39 -1.98 10.08
C TYR A 86 -34.87 -1.10 8.94
N GLU A 87 -35.29 0.16 8.85
CA GLU A 87 -34.83 1.06 7.79
C GLU A 87 -33.38 1.52 7.99
N PRO A 88 -32.95 1.99 9.18
CA PRO A 88 -31.53 2.19 9.50
C PRO A 88 -30.70 0.91 9.28
N ALA A 89 -31.21 -0.24 9.74
CA ALA A 89 -30.55 -1.52 9.54
C ALA A 89 -30.36 -1.87 8.05
N ARG A 90 -31.36 -1.59 7.20
CA ARG A 90 -31.30 -1.80 5.74
C ARG A 90 -30.22 -0.94 5.09
N GLN A 91 -30.10 0.32 5.51
CA GLN A 91 -29.08 1.24 4.99
C GLN A 91 -27.67 0.77 5.37
N SER A 92 -27.44 0.52 6.66
CA SER A 92 -26.15 0.01 7.17
C SER A 92 -25.75 -1.33 6.54
N THR A 93 -26.72 -2.23 6.36
CA THR A 93 -26.51 -3.52 5.66
C THR A 93 -26.13 -3.32 4.19
N SER A 94 -26.84 -2.43 3.48
CA SER A 94 -26.56 -2.14 2.07
C SER A 94 -25.18 -1.51 1.89
N GLU A 95 -24.80 -0.60 2.79
CA GLU A 95 -23.45 -0.03 2.82
C GLU A 95 -22.39 -1.10 3.08
N PHE A 96 -22.62 -1.97 4.07
CA PHE A 96 -21.69 -3.07 4.37
C PHE A 96 -21.41 -3.92 3.13
N PHE A 97 -22.46 -4.41 2.45
CA PHE A 97 -22.29 -5.27 1.28
C PHE A 97 -21.68 -4.54 0.08
N THR A 98 -21.98 -3.26 -0.11
CA THR A 98 -21.34 -2.41 -1.14
C THR A 98 -19.85 -2.28 -0.88
N ASN A 99 -19.46 -1.88 0.34
CA ASN A 99 -18.07 -1.70 0.72
C ASN A 99 -17.29 -3.04 0.71
N LEU A 100 -17.92 -4.14 1.13
CA LEU A 100 -17.32 -5.48 1.09
C LEU A 100 -17.03 -5.90 -0.35
N ARG A 101 -17.97 -5.65 -1.28
CA ARG A 101 -17.77 -5.95 -2.70
C ARG A 101 -16.62 -5.14 -3.28
N GLU A 102 -16.60 -3.84 -3.04
CA GLU A 102 -15.48 -2.98 -3.47
C GLU A 102 -14.15 -3.49 -2.93
N GLU A 103 -14.10 -3.91 -1.66
CA GLU A 103 -12.87 -4.42 -1.05
C GLU A 103 -12.42 -5.74 -1.68
N ILE A 104 -13.34 -6.61 -2.07
CA ILE A 104 -13.03 -7.85 -2.81
C ILE A 104 -12.56 -7.53 -4.24
N GLU A 105 -13.18 -6.57 -4.91
CA GLU A 105 -12.83 -6.16 -6.28
C GLU A 105 -11.49 -5.41 -6.36
N ARG A 106 -11.02 -4.81 -5.26
CA ARG A 106 -9.68 -4.19 -5.15
C ARG A 106 -8.52 -5.19 -5.33
N GLY A 107 -8.77 -6.50 -5.23
CA GLY A 107 -7.77 -7.54 -5.50
C GLY A 107 -6.53 -7.41 -4.61
N GLN A 108 -5.37 -7.11 -5.19
CA GLN A 108 -4.10 -7.00 -4.45
C GLN A 108 -4.01 -5.78 -3.51
N ASN A 109 -4.83 -4.74 -3.74
CA ASN A 109 -4.88 -3.54 -2.87
C ASN A 109 -5.97 -3.64 -1.78
N SER A 110 -6.59 -4.81 -1.67
CA SER A 110 -7.61 -5.11 -0.68
C SER A 110 -7.01 -5.22 0.72
N ALA A 111 -7.83 -4.92 1.72
CA ALA A 111 -7.62 -5.25 3.11
C ALA A 111 -7.68 -6.77 3.38
N PHE A 112 -8.14 -7.56 2.41
CA PHE A 112 -8.28 -9.02 2.50
C PHE A 112 -7.29 -9.73 1.59
N THR A 113 -6.76 -10.86 2.07
CA THR A 113 -5.97 -11.81 1.27
C THR A 113 -6.83 -12.47 0.19
N ALA A 114 -6.22 -13.04 -0.85
CA ALA A 114 -6.94 -13.75 -1.92
C ALA A 114 -7.84 -14.89 -1.37
N ALA A 115 -7.32 -15.68 -0.42
CA ALA A 115 -8.09 -16.72 0.25
C ALA A 115 -9.27 -16.15 1.04
N GLN A 116 -9.10 -15.02 1.74
CA GLN A 116 -10.21 -14.36 2.42
C GLN A 116 -11.25 -13.86 1.42
N GLN A 117 -10.83 -13.25 0.31
CA GLN A 117 -11.74 -12.78 -0.73
C GLN A 117 -12.60 -13.92 -1.30
N GLU A 118 -11.99 -15.06 -1.59
CA GLU A 118 -12.71 -16.25 -2.07
C GLU A 118 -13.76 -16.73 -1.05
N ASN A 119 -13.38 -16.77 0.23
CA ASN A 119 -14.29 -17.17 1.31
C ASN A 119 -15.37 -16.13 1.63
N LEU A 120 -15.12 -14.84 1.35
CA LEU A 120 -16.08 -13.74 1.53
C LEU A 120 -17.09 -13.63 0.38
N ARG A 121 -16.77 -14.11 -0.83
CA ARG A 121 -17.68 -14.06 -1.99
C ARG A 121 -19.04 -14.72 -1.72
N PRO A 122 -19.13 -15.92 -1.10
CA PRO A 122 -20.41 -16.50 -0.72
C PRO A 122 -21.27 -15.62 0.19
N LEU A 123 -20.68 -14.81 1.08
CA LEU A 123 -21.45 -13.90 1.94
C LEU A 123 -22.18 -12.83 1.13
N LEU A 124 -21.61 -12.38 0.01
CA LEU A 124 -22.28 -11.42 -0.89
C LEU A 124 -23.55 -12.00 -1.53
N ALA A 125 -23.65 -13.33 -1.66
CA ALA A 125 -24.85 -13.97 -2.22
C ALA A 125 -26.07 -13.84 -1.28
N GLY A 126 -25.83 -13.79 0.04
CA GLY A 126 -26.89 -13.63 1.05
C GLY A 126 -27.41 -12.20 1.21
N ARG A 127 -26.90 -11.23 0.44
CA ARG A 127 -27.29 -9.82 0.52
C ARG A 127 -28.79 -9.64 0.27
N ASP A 128 -29.27 -10.15 -0.86
CA ASP A 128 -30.63 -9.85 -1.33
C ASP A 128 -31.69 -10.46 -0.40
N ASP A 129 -31.42 -11.66 0.13
CA ASP A 129 -32.26 -12.29 1.16
C ASP A 129 -32.31 -11.44 2.44
N THR A 130 -31.15 -10.99 2.92
CA THR A 130 -31.06 -10.17 4.14
C THR A 130 -31.76 -8.82 3.97
N ILE A 131 -31.57 -8.16 2.81
CA ILE A 131 -32.26 -6.91 2.49
C ILE A 131 -33.77 -7.13 2.39
N THR A 132 -34.21 -8.26 1.83
CA THR A 132 -35.63 -8.60 1.74
C THR A 132 -36.26 -8.81 3.11
N LEU A 133 -35.58 -9.50 4.03
CA LEU A 133 -36.02 -9.67 5.42
C LEU A 133 -36.15 -8.31 6.12
N LEU A 134 -35.15 -7.44 5.97
CA LEU A 134 -35.17 -6.09 6.52
C LEU A 134 -36.29 -5.22 5.93
N ALA A 135 -36.51 -5.29 4.61
CA ALA A 135 -37.57 -4.55 3.93
C ALA A 135 -38.98 -5.01 4.37
N ARG A 136 -39.13 -6.27 4.77
CA ARG A 136 -40.38 -6.81 5.34
C ARG A 136 -40.56 -6.45 6.81
N GLY A 137 -39.51 -5.99 7.49
CA GLY A 137 -39.50 -5.79 8.94
C GLY A 137 -39.56 -7.11 9.72
N ASP A 138 -38.95 -8.16 9.17
CA ASP A 138 -38.95 -9.49 9.80
C ASP A 138 -37.96 -9.52 10.97
N ALA A 139 -38.40 -9.96 12.15
CA ALA A 139 -37.55 -10.08 13.33
C ALA A 139 -36.38 -11.08 13.14
N ALA A 140 -36.51 -12.04 12.21
CA ALA A 140 -35.43 -12.95 11.85
C ALA A 140 -34.22 -12.25 11.20
N SER A 141 -34.41 -11.03 10.67
CA SER A 141 -33.32 -10.24 10.06
C SER A 141 -32.17 -9.97 11.03
N GLY A 142 -32.46 -9.71 12.31
CA GLY A 142 -31.44 -9.46 13.34
C GLY A 142 -30.57 -10.69 13.63
N GLU A 143 -31.16 -11.89 13.60
CA GLU A 143 -30.40 -13.13 13.76
C GLU A 143 -29.57 -13.43 12.51
N ARG A 144 -30.15 -13.22 11.33
CA ARG A 144 -29.42 -13.41 10.06
C ARG A 144 -28.21 -12.49 9.93
N LEU A 145 -28.33 -11.24 10.38
CA LEU A 145 -27.21 -10.29 10.43
C LEU A 145 -26.14 -10.71 11.44
N ALA A 146 -26.54 -11.25 12.60
CA ALA A 146 -25.60 -11.77 13.59
C ALA A 146 -24.82 -12.98 13.07
N GLU A 147 -25.48 -13.92 12.37
CA GLU A 147 -24.82 -15.04 11.68
C GLU A 147 -23.83 -14.54 10.62
N THR A 148 -24.25 -13.59 9.79
CA THR A 148 -23.39 -12.99 8.76
C THR A 148 -22.16 -12.32 9.39
N HIS A 149 -22.34 -11.65 10.52
CA HIS A 149 -21.25 -11.02 11.26
C HIS A 149 -20.30 -12.04 11.88
N ALA A 150 -20.82 -13.13 12.43
CA ALA A 150 -20.00 -14.22 12.95
C ALA A 150 -19.17 -14.87 11.84
N ALA A 151 -19.79 -15.18 10.70
CA ALA A 151 -19.11 -15.76 9.54
C ALA A 151 -18.04 -14.80 8.98
N PHE A 152 -18.36 -13.51 8.88
CA PHE A 152 -17.40 -12.49 8.45
C PHE A 152 -16.19 -12.43 9.40
N ARG A 153 -16.44 -12.36 10.71
CA ARG A 153 -15.37 -12.34 11.72
C ARG A 153 -14.52 -13.60 11.67
N GLN A 154 -15.14 -14.76 11.47
CA GLN A 154 -14.43 -16.03 11.33
C GLN A 154 -13.50 -16.00 10.12
N ILE A 155 -13.98 -15.63 8.93
CA ILE A 155 -13.14 -15.59 7.71
C ILE A 155 -11.98 -14.60 7.87
N VAL A 156 -12.24 -13.44 8.49
CA VAL A 156 -11.23 -12.42 8.73
C VAL A 156 -10.24 -12.85 9.84
N GLY A 157 -10.71 -13.55 10.87
CA GLY A 157 -9.93 -13.97 12.04
C GLY A 157 -9.15 -15.27 11.87
N ASP A 158 -9.67 -16.25 11.13
CA ASP A 158 -9.13 -17.62 11.03
C ASP A 158 -7.73 -17.67 10.37
N ASN A 159 -7.32 -16.66 9.60
CA ASN A 159 -5.98 -16.55 9.01
C ASN A 159 -5.03 -15.59 9.74
N PHE A 160 -5.36 -15.13 10.95
CA PHE A 160 -4.39 -14.42 11.81
C PHE A 160 -3.35 -15.38 12.42
N THR A 161 -3.51 -16.69 12.25
CA THR A 161 -2.42 -17.66 12.39
C THR A 161 -1.61 -17.64 11.09
N GLY A 162 -0.46 -16.96 11.12
CA GLY A 162 0.29 -16.54 9.95
C GLY A 162 0.78 -17.67 9.02
N PRO A 163 1.36 -17.32 7.86
CA PRO A 163 2.01 -18.30 7.00
C PRO A 163 3.03 -19.08 7.83
N SER A 164 2.80 -20.39 7.96
CA SER A 164 3.80 -21.32 8.46
C SER A 164 5.06 -21.13 7.62
N THR A 165 6.05 -20.52 8.24
CA THR A 165 7.40 -20.40 7.72
C THR A 165 7.95 -21.82 7.60
N PRO A 166 8.38 -22.28 6.41
CA PRO A 166 9.18 -23.50 6.32
C PRO A 166 10.55 -23.31 6.99
#